data_AF-V4Y6R2-F1
#
_entry.id   AF-V4Y6R2-F1
#
_cell.length_a   1.000
_cell.length_b   1.000
_cell.length_c   1.000
_cell.angle_alpha   90.00
_cell.angle_beta   90.00
_cell.angle_gamma   90.00
#
_symmetry.space_group_name_H-M   'P 1'
#
loop_
_entity.id
_entity.type
_entity.pdbx_description
1 polymer ?
#
loop_
_entity_poly.entity_id
_entity_poly.type
_entity_poly.pdbx_seq_one_letter_code
_entity_poly.pdbx_strand_id
1 'polypeptide(L)'
;VVANADDAMNTYNLGTRTTTSVDRIAAIVADEMDLDPAHEYTGGDRGWTGDVPKMRLSIEKLSALGWEPSLPSDRAVRQSTRELLDELV
;
A
#
# COMPACT_ATOMS: atom_id res chain seq x y z
N VAL A 1 2.75 25.16 -4.97
CA VAL A 1 3.04 24.09 -5.93
C VAL A 1 4.51 24.21 -6.29
N VAL A 2 5.32 23.20 -6.01
CA VAL A 2 6.76 23.21 -6.35
C VAL A 2 6.86 22.71 -7.78
N ALA A 3 7.15 23.61 -8.73
CA ALA A 3 7.15 23.29 -10.15
C ALA A 3 8.44 22.59 -10.63
N ASN A 4 9.55 22.72 -9.88
CA ASN A 4 10.85 22.18 -10.24
C ASN A 4 11.60 21.61 -9.02
N ALA A 5 12.59 20.74 -9.26
CA ALA A 5 13.44 20.12 -8.24
C ALA A 5 14.85 20.74 -8.22
N ASP A 6 14.92 22.08 -8.13
CA ASP A 6 16.15 22.84 -8.36
C ASP A 6 16.94 23.15 -7.07
N ASP A 7 16.40 22.80 -5.89
CA ASP A 7 17.10 23.00 -4.63
C ASP A 7 18.30 22.03 -4.50
N ALA A 8 19.30 22.41 -3.70
CA ALA A 8 20.45 21.55 -3.39
C ALA A 8 20.04 20.20 -2.77
N MET A 9 18.85 20.14 -2.17
CA MET A 9 18.21 18.92 -1.71
C MET A 9 16.69 19.05 -1.86
N ASN A 10 16.06 18.04 -2.46
CA ASN A 10 14.61 17.98 -2.61
C ASN A 10 14.07 16.69 -1.98
N THR A 11 13.06 16.81 -1.10
CA THR A 11 12.45 15.67 -0.41
C THR A 11 11.00 15.50 -0.84
N TYR A 12 10.66 14.29 -1.26
CA TYR A 12 9.32 13.93 -1.73
C TYR A 12 8.84 12.64 -1.08
N ASN A 13 7.52 12.56 -0.89
CA ASN A 13 6.88 11.30 -0.57
C ASN A 13 6.66 10.50 -1.85
N LEU A 14 7.10 9.26 -1.86
CA LEU A 14 6.79 8.28 -2.90
C LEU A 14 5.75 7.31 -2.36
N GLY A 15 4.64 7.13 -3.07
CA GLY A 15 3.55 6.28 -2.58
C GLY A 15 2.36 6.22 -3.55
N THR A 16 1.33 5.46 -3.17
CA THR A 16 0.12 5.32 -4.00
C THR A 16 -0.91 6.40 -3.68
N ARG A 17 -1.85 6.65 -4.62
CA ARG A 17 -2.98 7.58 -4.39
C ARG A 17 -4.05 6.99 -3.47
N THR A 18 -4.10 5.67 -3.38
CA THR A 18 -5.09 4.92 -2.61
C THR A 18 -4.47 4.35 -1.33
N THR A 19 -5.31 3.76 -0.49
CA THR A 19 -4.90 2.96 0.66
C THR A 19 -5.69 1.67 0.63
N THR A 20 -5.18 0.62 1.27
CA THR A 20 -5.92 -0.62 1.47
C THR A 20 -5.96 -0.95 2.97
N SER A 21 -7.04 -1.56 3.44
CA SER A 21 -7.15 -2.01 4.84
C SER A 21 -6.50 -3.38 5.02
N VAL A 22 -6.18 -3.74 6.26
CA VAL A 22 -5.67 -5.08 6.59
C VAL A 22 -6.68 -6.17 6.20
N ASP A 23 -7.97 -5.95 6.45
CA ASP A 23 -9.04 -6.87 6.00
C ASP A 23 -9.03 -7.06 4.48
N ARG A 24 -8.80 -5.98 3.73
CA ARG A 24 -8.76 -6.05 2.27
C ARG A 24 -7.52 -6.81 1.79
N ILE A 25 -6.39 -6.66 2.46
CA ILE A 25 -5.17 -7.45 2.20
C ILE A 25 -5.47 -8.93 2.44
N ALA A 26 -6.02 -9.29 3.60
CA ALA A 26 -6.37 -10.67 3.93
C ALA A 26 -7.31 -11.28 2.89
N ALA A 27 -8.35 -10.55 2.48
CA ALA A 27 -9.28 -10.99 1.43
C ALA A 27 -8.60 -11.19 0.07
N ILE A 28 -7.72 -10.27 -0.35
CA ILE A 28 -6.96 -10.43 -1.61
C ILE A 28 -6.08 -11.67 -1.56
N VAL A 29 -5.43 -11.93 -0.43
CA VAL A 29 -4.58 -13.12 -0.27
C VAL A 29 -5.42 -14.40 -0.34
N ALA A 30 -6.52 -14.46 0.39
CA ALA A 30 -7.45 -15.59 0.35
C ALA A 30 -8.00 -15.86 -1.06
N ASP A 31 -8.40 -14.79 -1.78
CA ASP A 31 -8.88 -14.88 -3.16
C ASP A 31 -7.82 -15.50 -4.10
N GLU A 32 -6.57 -15.06 -4.03
CA GLU A 32 -5.49 -15.55 -4.92
C GLU A 32 -5.04 -16.97 -4.56
N MET A 33 -5.30 -17.41 -3.32
CA MET A 33 -5.02 -18.77 -2.86
C MET A 33 -6.20 -19.74 -3.05
N ASP A 34 -7.36 -19.25 -3.51
CA ASP A 34 -8.63 -20.01 -3.57
C ASP A 34 -9.04 -20.59 -2.20
N LEU A 35 -8.99 -19.75 -1.17
CA LEU A 35 -9.33 -20.10 0.23
C LEU A 35 -10.47 -19.25 0.77
N ASP A 36 -11.21 -19.80 1.75
CA ASP A 36 -12.24 -19.09 2.53
C ASP A 36 -11.99 -19.23 4.04
N PRO A 37 -10.99 -18.51 4.59
CA PRO A 37 -10.64 -18.62 6.00
C PRO A 37 -11.57 -17.79 6.89
N ALA A 38 -11.85 -18.30 8.09
CA ALA A 38 -12.45 -17.48 9.14
C ALA A 38 -11.45 -16.41 9.62
N HIS A 39 -11.89 -15.16 9.71
CA HIS A 39 -11.08 -14.08 10.27
C HIS A 39 -11.26 -14.02 11.80
N GLU A 40 -10.15 -14.04 12.53
CA GLU A 40 -10.13 -13.81 13.98
C GLU A 40 -9.35 -12.52 14.27
N TYR A 41 -9.94 -11.68 15.12
CA TYR A 41 -9.37 -10.39 15.49
C TYR A 41 -9.05 -10.39 16.98
N THR A 42 -7.83 -10.00 17.34
CA THR A 42 -7.42 -9.89 18.74
C THR A 42 -8.04 -8.70 19.47
N GLY A 43 -8.74 -7.82 18.73
CA GLY A 43 -9.36 -6.59 19.24
C GLY A 43 -8.42 -5.39 19.25
N GLY A 44 -9.01 -4.20 19.27
CA GLY A 44 -8.30 -2.90 19.22
C GLY A 44 -8.10 -2.35 17.81
N ASP A 45 -7.65 -1.10 17.74
CA ASP A 45 -7.44 -0.37 16.47
C ASP A 45 -5.99 -0.47 15.94
N ARG A 46 -5.14 -1.31 16.55
CA ARG A 46 -3.70 -1.41 16.29
C ARG A 46 -3.19 -2.84 16.47
N GLY A 47 -2.18 -3.23 15.68
CA GLY A 47 -1.53 -4.53 15.83
C GLY A 47 -0.56 -4.62 17.02
N TRP A 48 0.11 -3.54 17.36
CA TRP A 48 1.08 -3.46 18.48
C TRP A 48 1.29 -2.02 18.95
N THR A 49 1.98 -1.85 20.09
CA THR A 49 2.35 -0.53 20.63
C THR A 49 3.24 0.22 19.64
N GLY A 50 2.77 1.37 19.15
CA GLY A 50 3.48 2.19 18.18
C GLY A 50 2.99 2.04 16.74
N ASP A 51 2.08 1.10 16.47
CA ASP A 51 1.43 0.97 15.16
C ASP A 51 0.55 2.20 14.85
N VAL A 52 0.52 2.59 13.58
CA VAL A 52 -0.23 3.73 13.07
C VAL A 52 -1.48 3.21 12.35
N PRO A 53 -2.69 3.36 12.92
CA PRO A 53 -3.91 2.74 12.39
C PRO A 53 -4.24 3.09 10.93
N LYS A 54 -3.85 4.28 10.49
CA LYS A 54 -4.06 4.77 9.12
C LYS A 54 -2.83 5.54 8.67
N MET A 55 -2.17 5.04 7.64
CA MET A 55 -1.01 5.69 7.03
C MET A 55 -1.29 5.97 5.56
N ARG A 56 -1.12 7.23 5.16
CA ARG A 56 -1.10 7.65 3.75
C ARG A 56 -0.23 8.89 3.63
N LEU A 57 0.74 8.84 2.74
CA LEU A 57 1.55 10.02 2.41
C LEU A 57 0.85 10.83 1.32
N SER A 58 0.84 12.15 1.45
CA SER A 58 0.49 13.01 0.31
C SER A 58 1.63 12.98 -0.70
N ILE A 59 1.32 12.59 -1.94
CA ILE A 59 2.26 12.57 -3.08
C ILE A 59 2.13 13.80 -3.98
N GLU A 60 1.34 14.81 -3.59
CA GLU A 60 1.03 15.97 -4.45
C GLU A 60 2.28 16.68 -4.96
N LYS A 61 3.33 16.78 -4.13
CA LYS A 61 4.61 17.39 -4.54
C LYS A 61 5.29 16.60 -5.67
N LEU A 62 5.25 15.28 -5.60
CA LEU A 62 5.89 14.40 -6.59
C LEU A 62 5.05 14.31 -7.87
N SER A 63 3.72 14.22 -7.75
CA SER A 63 2.81 14.27 -8.90
C SER A 63 2.82 15.60 -9.64
N ALA A 64 3.10 16.72 -8.96
CA ALA A 64 3.31 18.00 -9.63
C ALA A 64 4.51 18.02 -10.60
N LEU A 65 5.45 17.08 -10.43
CA LEU A 65 6.59 16.89 -11.34
C LEU A 65 6.29 15.89 -12.48
N GLY A 66 5.05 15.41 -12.60
CA GLY A 66 4.62 14.45 -13.62
C GLY A 66 4.89 12.99 -13.26
N TRP A 67 5.12 12.68 -11.98
CA TRP A 67 5.20 11.31 -11.51
C TRP A 67 3.84 10.77 -11.06
N GLU A 68 3.48 9.61 -11.61
CA GLU A 68 2.21 8.94 -11.32
C GLU A 68 2.46 7.48 -10.94
N PRO A 69 1.83 6.96 -9.87
CA PRO A 69 1.90 5.54 -9.55
C PRO A 69 1.20 4.72 -10.65
N SER A 70 1.84 3.63 -11.08
CA SER A 70 1.31 2.75 -12.12
C SER A 70 0.14 1.88 -11.64
N LEU A 71 0.07 1.60 -10.33
CA LEU A 71 -0.95 0.73 -9.73
C LEU A 71 -1.59 1.36 -8.49
N PRO A 72 -2.90 1.14 -8.27
CA PRO A 72 -3.53 1.36 -6.98
C PRO A 72 -3.13 0.28 -5.96
N SER A 73 -3.31 0.56 -4.67
CA SER A 73 -2.85 -0.27 -3.56
C SER A 73 -3.36 -1.71 -3.64
N ASP A 74 -4.65 -1.92 -3.87
CA ASP A 74 -5.24 -3.27 -4.00
C ASP A 74 -4.62 -4.09 -5.14
N ARG A 75 -4.29 -3.44 -6.27
CA ARG A 75 -3.68 -4.12 -7.41
C ARG A 75 -2.21 -4.44 -7.15
N ALA A 76 -1.50 -3.54 -6.47
CA ALA A 76 -0.13 -3.79 -6.04
C ALA A 76 -0.07 -4.99 -5.07
N VAL A 77 -0.95 -5.02 -4.06
CA VAL A 77 -1.05 -6.17 -3.13
C VAL A 77 -1.34 -7.46 -3.88
N ARG A 78 -2.36 -7.46 -4.75
CA ARG A 78 -2.73 -8.66 -5.53
C ARG A 78 -1.59 -9.14 -6.44
N GLN A 79 -0.86 -8.22 -7.08
CA GLN A 79 0.30 -8.57 -7.89
C GLN A 79 1.40 -9.21 -7.02
N SER A 80 1.76 -8.59 -5.90
CA SER A 80 2.76 -9.17 -4.99
C SER A 80 2.34 -10.51 -4.42
N THR A 81 1.05 -10.72 -4.11
CA THR A 81 0.54 -12.03 -3.70
C THR A 81 0.81 -13.10 -4.76
N ARG A 82 0.53 -12.82 -6.04
CA ARG A 82 0.80 -13.76 -7.14
C ARG A 82 2.28 -14.07 -7.30
N GLU A 83 3.11 -13.02 -7.28
CA GLU A 83 4.57 -13.17 -7.37
C GLU A 83 5.10 -14.07 -6.24
N LEU A 84 4.61 -13.89 -5.01
CA LEU A 84 4.99 -14.73 -3.87
C LEU A 84 4.45 -16.16 -3.97
N LEU A 85 3.25 -16.37 -4.52
CA LEU A 85 2.71 -17.72 -4.75
C LEU A 85 3.53 -18.47 -5.80
N ASP A 86 3.94 -17.78 -6.87
CA ASP A 86 4.78 -18.35 -7.93
C ASP A 86 6.17 -18.78 -7.40
N GLU A 87 6.69 -18.12 -6.36
CA GLU A 87 7.96 -18.50 -5.69
C GLU A 87 7.85 -19.77 -4.82
N LEU A 88 6.64 -20.19 -4.45
CA LEU A 88 6.41 -21.35 -3.58
C LEU A 88 6.26 -22.68 -4.36
N VAL A 89 6.16 -22.62 -5.69
CA VAL A 89 5.97 -23.77 -6.58
C VAL A 89 7.29 -24.21 -7.21
#